data_AF-A0A7G2MMS0-F1
#
_entry.id   AF-A0A7G2MMS0-F1
#
_cell.length_a   1.000
_cell.length_b   1.000
_cell.length_c   1.000
_cell.angle_alpha   90.00
_cell.angle_beta   90.00
_cell.angle_gamma   90.00
#
_symmetry.space_group_name_H-M   'P 1'
#
loop_
_entity.id
_entity.type
_entity.pdbx_description
1 polymer ?
#
loop_
_entity_poly.entity_id
_entity_poly.type
_entity_poly.pdbx_seq_one_letter_code
_entity_poly.pdbx_strand_id
1 'polypeptide(L)'
;MSEMSVTCPFCNLKGEIEIICETENCIAFYDGFPVNPGHALVIPKRHIANYFELSCEEIQEMQIVLRRVKGIIDERYHPDGFNIGVNVNEAAGQSVFHVHMHLIPRYKDDVENPKGGVRGVIPHKQKY
;
A
#
# COMPACT_ATOMS: atom_id res chain seq x y z
N MET A 1 20.00 -14.78 -3.33
CA MET A 1 18.64 -14.32 -3.64
C MET A 1 17.82 -15.52 -4.07
N SER A 2 16.63 -15.74 -3.49
CA SER A 2 15.75 -16.85 -3.87
C SER A 2 15.17 -16.61 -5.27
N GLU A 3 14.78 -17.66 -5.99
CA GLU A 3 14.22 -17.56 -7.35
C GLU A 3 13.00 -16.60 -7.40
N MET A 4 12.16 -16.60 -6.37
CA MET A 4 11.03 -15.68 -6.22
C MET A 4 11.43 -14.20 -6.10
N SER A 5 12.58 -13.90 -5.47
CA SER A 5 13.07 -12.52 -5.36
C SER A 5 13.58 -11.96 -6.69
N VAL A 6 13.94 -12.82 -7.66
CA VAL A 6 14.45 -12.39 -8.98
C VAL A 6 13.30 -11.95 -9.89
N THR A 7 12.12 -12.54 -9.75
CA THR A 7 10.94 -12.20 -10.57
C THR A 7 9.98 -11.23 -9.89
N CYS A 8 10.15 -10.96 -8.58
CA CYS A 8 9.30 -10.04 -7.85
C CYS A 8 9.44 -8.59 -8.37
N PRO A 9 8.35 -7.91 -8.75
CA PRO A 9 8.38 -6.52 -9.23
C PRO A 9 8.79 -5.52 -8.14
N PHE A 10 8.61 -5.86 -6.87
CA PHE A 10 8.96 -5.00 -5.73
C PHE A 10 10.39 -5.20 -5.25
N CYS A 11 10.98 -6.39 -5.44
CA CYS A 11 12.42 -6.58 -5.26
C CYS A 11 13.23 -5.95 -6.39
N ASN A 12 12.64 -5.87 -7.58
CA ASN A 12 13.27 -5.35 -8.79
C ASN A 12 12.39 -4.25 -9.36
N LEU A 13 12.26 -3.14 -8.62
CA LEU A 13 11.58 -1.94 -9.08
C LEU A 13 12.19 -1.52 -10.42
N LYS A 14 11.39 -1.58 -11.49
CA LYS A 14 11.78 -1.23 -12.87
C LYS A 14 11.04 0.01 -13.33
N GLY A 15 11.70 0.81 -14.17
CA GLY A 15 11.15 2.06 -14.70
C GLY A 15 11.45 3.27 -13.81
N GLU A 16 10.90 4.42 -14.19
CA GLU A 16 11.01 5.66 -13.41
C GLU A 16 9.95 5.65 -12.30
N ILE A 17 10.26 4.97 -11.20
CA ILE A 17 9.42 4.94 -10.01
C ILE A 17 9.85 6.07 -9.07
N GLU A 18 8.93 6.99 -8.79
CA GLU A 18 9.16 8.05 -7.83
C GLU A 18 9.10 7.49 -6.40
N ILE A 19 10.26 7.45 -5.74
CA ILE A 19 10.39 7.07 -4.33
C ILE A 19 9.96 8.25 -3.45
N ILE A 20 8.96 8.02 -2.60
CA ILE A 20 8.41 9.04 -1.70
C ILE A 20 9.19 9.07 -0.39
N CYS A 21 9.51 7.90 0.15
CA CYS A 21 10.25 7.76 1.40
C CYS A 21 10.99 6.43 1.41
N GLU A 22 12.23 6.44 1.87
CA GLU A 22 13.03 5.23 2.04
C GLU A 22 13.72 5.28 3.41
N THR A 23 13.79 4.13 4.06
CA THR A 23 14.46 3.90 5.33
C THR A 23 15.40 2.70 5.22
N GLU A 24 15.93 2.20 6.32
CA GLU A 24 16.82 1.05 6.30
C GLU A 24 16.10 -0.21 5.81
N ASN A 25 14.90 -0.49 6.32
CA ASN A 25 14.17 -1.72 6.03
C ASN A 25 12.95 -1.53 5.13
N CYS A 26 12.53 -0.30 4.84
CA CYS A 26 11.30 -0.03 4.08
C CYS A 26 11.54 0.95 2.92
N ILE A 27 10.68 0.84 1.91
CA ILE A 27 10.60 1.79 0.81
C ILE A 27 9.14 2.07 0.49
N ALA A 28 8.84 3.31 0.13
CA ALA A 28 7.52 3.73 -0.28
C ALA A 28 7.57 4.53 -1.58
N PHE A 29 6.62 4.26 -2.46
CA PHE A 29 6.54 4.80 -3.81
C PHE A 29 5.08 4.87 -4.27
N TYR A 30 4.81 5.66 -5.30
CA TYR A 30 3.47 5.73 -5.89
C TYR A 30 3.13 4.44 -6.64
N ASP A 31 1.88 3.99 -6.50
CA ASP A 31 1.38 2.81 -7.22
C ASP A 31 1.31 3.12 -8.73
N GLY A 32 1.78 2.18 -9.56
CA GLY A 32 1.75 2.31 -11.02
C GLY A 32 0.34 2.22 -11.63
N PHE A 33 -0.62 1.68 -10.88
CA PHE A 33 -2.04 1.60 -11.21
C PHE A 33 -2.87 2.21 -10.07
N PRO A 34 -2.79 3.53 -9.87
CA PRO A 34 -3.36 4.17 -8.71
C PRO A 34 -4.89 4.10 -8.70
N VAL A 35 -5.48 3.76 -7.55
CA VAL A 35 -6.95 3.83 -7.36
C VAL A 35 -7.43 5.28 -7.38
N ASN A 36 -6.65 6.16 -6.76
CA ASN A 36 -6.86 7.60 -6.71
C ASN A 36 -5.51 8.33 -6.78
N PRO A 37 -5.48 9.62 -7.17
CA PRO A 37 -4.26 10.42 -7.15
C PRO A 37 -3.53 10.33 -5.80
N GLY A 38 -2.22 10.09 -5.85
CA GLY A 38 -1.39 9.91 -4.66
C GLY A 38 -1.44 8.52 -4.01
N HIS A 39 -2.13 7.52 -4.60
CA HIS A 39 -2.07 6.13 -4.13
C HIS A 39 -0.62 5.68 -4.02
N ALA A 40 -0.20 5.30 -2.81
CA ALA A 40 1.16 4.88 -2.52
C ALA A 40 1.19 3.50 -1.86
N LEU A 41 2.30 2.81 -2.07
CA LEU A 41 2.61 1.53 -1.47
C LEU A 41 3.78 1.71 -0.50
N VAL A 42 3.70 1.05 0.67
CA VAL A 42 4.83 0.89 1.60
C VAL A 42 5.17 -0.60 1.66
N ILE A 43 6.43 -0.94 1.38
CA ILE A 43 6.92 -2.31 1.36
C ILE A 43 8.17 -2.47 2.25
N PRO A 44 8.41 -3.64 2.85
CA PRO A 44 9.72 -3.98 3.37
C PRO A 44 10.70 -4.21 2.20
N LYS A 45 11.99 -3.95 2.40
CA LYS A 45 13.04 -4.29 1.43
C LYS A 45 13.29 -5.80 1.38
N ARG A 46 13.15 -6.48 2.53
CA ARG A 46 13.18 -7.94 2.58
C ARG A 46 11.99 -8.51 1.83
N HIS A 47 12.25 -9.48 0.95
CA HIS A 47 11.19 -10.19 0.26
C HIS A 47 10.42 -11.07 1.24
N ILE A 48 9.14 -10.75 1.45
CA ILE A 48 8.23 -11.52 2.28
C ILE A 48 6.81 -11.33 1.75
N ALA A 49 6.07 -12.41 1.55
CA ALA A 49 4.75 -12.34 0.95
C ALA A 49 3.66 -11.99 1.98
N ASN A 50 3.79 -12.49 3.20
CA ASN A 50 2.72 -12.49 4.18
C ASN A 50 2.97 -11.44 5.27
N TYR A 51 1.98 -10.57 5.51
CA TYR A 51 2.03 -9.55 6.56
C TYR A 51 2.26 -10.14 7.96
N PHE A 52 1.69 -11.30 8.25
CA PHE A 52 1.78 -11.93 9.56
C PHE A 52 3.14 -12.61 9.81
N GLU A 53 4.04 -12.61 8.83
CA GLU A 53 5.41 -13.12 8.94
C GLU A 53 6.45 -11.99 9.10
N LEU A 54 6.01 -10.72 9.10
CA LEU A 54 6.86 -9.58 9.35
C LEU A 54 7.40 -9.59 10.77
N SER A 55 8.62 -9.12 10.96
CA SER A 55 9.16 -8.87 12.30
C SER A 55 8.47 -7.66 12.94
N CYS A 56 8.54 -7.55 14.27
CA CYS A 56 8.01 -6.40 14.99
C CYS A 56 8.65 -5.08 14.52
N GLU A 57 9.95 -5.12 14.24
CA GLU A 57 10.75 -4.00 13.74
C GLU A 57 10.27 -3.56 12.36
N GLU A 58 10.04 -4.50 11.44
CA GLU A 58 9.51 -4.20 10.10
C GLU A 58 8.11 -3.59 10.19
N ILE A 59 7.21 -4.16 11.01
CA ILE A 59 5.86 -3.60 11.21
C ILE A 59 5.96 -2.16 11.74
N GLN A 60 6.80 -1.91 12.73
CA GLN A 60 6.97 -0.58 13.31
C GLN A 60 7.51 0.41 12.28
N GLU A 61 8.51 0.01 11.51
CA GLU A 61 9.14 0.87 10.49
C GLU A 61 8.17 1.16 9.33
N MET A 62 7.42 0.16 8.86
CA MET A 62 6.36 0.35 7.86
C MET A 62 5.32 1.38 8.32
N GLN A 63 4.91 1.35 9.59
CA GLN A 63 3.96 2.34 10.15
C GLN A 63 4.58 3.75 10.26
N ILE A 64 5.88 3.86 10.53
CA ILE A 64 6.59 5.14 10.52
C ILE A 64 6.62 5.70 9.10
N VAL A 65 6.98 4.89 8.11
CA VAL A 65 7.02 5.28 6.70
C VAL A 65 5.63 5.68 6.21
N LEU A 66 4.59 4.90 6.53
CA LEU A 66 3.20 5.21 6.18
C LEU A 66 2.78 6.61 6.65
N ARG A 67 3.10 6.98 7.90
CA ARG A 67 2.79 8.32 8.44
C ARG A 67 3.55 9.44 7.72
N ARG A 68 4.82 9.21 7.37
CA ARG A 68 5.63 10.19 6.60
C ARG A 68 5.06 10.40 5.20
N VAL A 69 4.77 9.30 4.50
CA VAL A 69 4.18 9.30 3.16
C VAL A 69 2.82 9.99 3.17
N LYS A 70 1.98 9.75 4.20
CA LYS A 70 0.71 10.47 4.37
C LYS A 70 0.90 11.97 4.44
N GLY A 71 1.88 12.48 5.19
CA GLY A 71 2.17 13.91 5.26
C GLY A 71 2.56 14.50 3.91
N ILE A 72 3.41 13.81 3.15
CA ILE A 72 3.81 14.24 1.80
C ILE A 72 2.61 14.24 0.85
N ILE A 73 1.74 13.24 0.94
CA ILE A 73 0.52 13.17 0.13
C ILE A 73 -0.45 14.29 0.49
N ASP A 74 -0.62 14.62 1.78
CA ASP A 74 -1.47 15.75 2.19
C ASP A 74 -1.01 17.05 1.52
N GLU A 75 0.28 17.35 1.58
CA GLU A 75 0.86 18.58 1.04
C GLU A 75 0.76 18.66 -0.48
N ARG A 76 0.94 17.53 -1.18
CA ARG A 76 0.95 17.51 -2.66
C ARG A 76 -0.45 17.38 -3.26
N TYR A 77 -1.32 16.57 -2.65
CA TYR A 77 -2.57 16.14 -3.26
C TYR A 77 -3.83 16.57 -2.50
N HIS A 78 -3.70 17.07 -1.27
CA HIS A 78 -4.81 17.63 -0.48
C HIS A 78 -6.07 16.73 -0.42
N PRO A 79 -5.96 15.43 -0.05
CA PRO A 79 -7.12 14.55 0.03
C PRO A 79 -8.01 14.87 1.23
N ASP A 80 -9.29 14.48 1.14
CA ASP A 80 -10.28 14.63 2.21
C ASP A 80 -10.25 13.46 3.22
N GLY A 81 -9.55 12.36 2.89
CA GLY A 81 -9.44 11.19 3.76
C GLY A 81 -8.51 10.12 3.20
N PHE A 82 -8.45 8.97 3.86
CA PHE A 82 -7.61 7.84 3.44
C PHE A 82 -8.28 6.49 3.71
N ASN A 83 -7.97 5.51 2.86
CA ASN A 83 -8.04 4.10 3.21
C ASN A 83 -6.64 3.51 3.31
N ILE A 84 -6.46 2.63 4.28
CA ILE A 84 -5.21 1.91 4.50
C ILE A 84 -5.57 0.42 4.50
N GLY A 85 -4.80 -0.40 3.80
CA GLY A 85 -5.11 -1.82 3.66
C GLY A 85 -3.91 -2.68 3.29
N VAL A 86 -4.00 -3.95 3.63
CA VAL A 86 -3.06 -5.00 3.21
C VAL A 86 -3.88 -6.21 2.80
N ASN A 87 -3.61 -6.74 1.61
CA ASN A 87 -4.18 -8.01 1.19
C ASN A 87 -3.21 -9.14 1.56
N VAL A 88 -3.71 -10.19 2.20
CA VAL A 88 -2.90 -11.34 2.62
C VAL A 88 -3.48 -12.61 2.01
N ASN A 89 -2.70 -13.25 1.15
CA ASN A 89 -3.06 -14.37 0.29
C ASN A 89 -4.07 -14.02 -0.82
N GLU A 90 -4.15 -14.92 -1.81
CA GLU A 90 -4.95 -14.76 -3.04
C GLU A 90 -6.44 -14.52 -2.75
N ALA A 91 -7.02 -15.24 -1.77
CA ALA A 91 -8.43 -15.10 -1.41
C ALA A 91 -8.79 -13.70 -0.88
N ALA A 92 -7.82 -12.94 -0.38
CA ALA A 92 -7.98 -11.54 0.04
C ALA A 92 -7.61 -10.54 -1.08
N GLY A 93 -7.29 -11.02 -2.28
CA GLY A 93 -6.91 -10.18 -3.42
C GLY A 93 -5.43 -9.82 -3.50
N GLN A 94 -4.53 -10.55 -2.83
CA GLN A 94 -3.10 -10.34 -3.01
C GLN A 94 -2.66 -10.84 -4.39
N SER A 95 -2.14 -9.92 -5.22
CA SER A 95 -1.66 -10.22 -6.58
C SER A 95 -0.13 -10.14 -6.71
N VAL A 96 0.51 -9.30 -5.90
CA VAL A 96 1.97 -9.27 -5.73
C VAL A 96 2.33 -9.91 -4.39
N PHE A 97 3.02 -11.05 -4.45
CA PHE A 97 3.46 -11.81 -3.27
C PHE A 97 4.74 -11.24 -2.65
N HIS A 98 4.71 -9.93 -2.44
CA HIS A 98 5.62 -9.17 -1.60
C HIS A 98 4.71 -8.20 -0.84
N VAL A 99 4.62 -8.34 0.47
CA VAL A 99 3.65 -7.63 1.30
C VAL A 99 3.79 -6.13 1.10
N HIS A 100 2.65 -5.46 0.93
CA HIS A 100 2.60 -4.03 0.71
C HIS A 100 1.39 -3.45 1.43
N MET A 101 1.61 -2.34 2.12
CA MET A 101 0.54 -1.53 2.69
C MET A 101 0.12 -0.49 1.66
N HIS A 102 -1.15 -0.51 1.31
CA HIS A 102 -1.77 0.53 0.52
C HIS A 102 -2.07 1.75 1.40
N LEU A 103 -1.72 2.92 0.90
CA LEU A 103 -2.20 4.22 1.40
C LEU A 103 -2.95 4.88 0.24
N ILE A 104 -4.27 4.80 0.28
CA ILE A 104 -5.16 5.26 -0.79
C ILE A 104 -5.80 6.58 -0.35
N PRO A 105 -5.44 7.71 -0.97
CA PRO A 105 -6.09 8.99 -0.70
C PRO A 105 -7.54 8.95 -1.19
N ARG A 106 -8.42 9.61 -0.45
CA ARG A 106 -9.86 9.69 -0.72
C ARG A 106 -10.25 11.15 -0.88
N TYR A 107 -11.17 11.39 -1.80
CA TYR A 107 -11.67 12.72 -2.13
C TYR A 107 -13.18 12.73 -1.98
N LYS A 108 -13.76 13.88 -1.64
CA LYS A 108 -15.21 14.02 -1.73
C LYS A 108 -15.69 13.66 -3.13
N ASP A 109 -16.81 12.95 -3.16
CA ASP A 109 -17.50 12.52 -4.39
C ASP A 109 -16.71 11.53 -5.28
N ASP A 110 -15.60 10.94 -4.79
CA ASP A 110 -14.87 9.89 -5.49
C ASP A 110 -15.62 8.54 -5.55
N VAL A 111 -16.66 8.38 -4.72
CA VAL A 111 -17.62 7.28 -4.75
C VAL A 111 -19.01 7.81 -4.36
N GLU A 112 -20.06 7.21 -4.93
CA GLU A 112 -21.46 7.60 -4.66
C GLU A 112 -21.84 7.52 -3.17
N ASN A 113 -21.35 6.49 -2.47
CA ASN A 113 -21.62 6.31 -1.06
C ASN A 113 -20.36 5.82 -0.30
N PRO A 114 -19.68 6.70 0.44
CA PRO A 114 -18.49 6.31 1.20
C PRO A 114 -18.85 5.47 2.44
N LYS A 115 -20.13 5.42 2.86
CA LYS A 115 -20.61 4.66 4.02
C LYS A 115 -20.52 3.15 3.73
N GLY A 116 -19.40 2.57 4.16
CA GLY A 116 -19.07 1.16 3.96
C GLY A 116 -17.56 0.93 3.97
N GLY A 117 -16.79 1.85 3.37
CA GLY A 117 -15.33 1.84 3.37
C GLY A 117 -14.75 0.45 3.07
N VAL A 118 -13.97 -0.09 4.01
CA VAL A 118 -13.32 -1.41 3.93
C VAL A 118 -14.31 -2.56 3.64
N ARG A 119 -15.59 -2.44 3.97
CA ARG A 119 -16.60 -3.46 3.62
C ARG A 119 -16.76 -3.65 2.10
N GLY A 120 -16.30 -2.70 1.29
CA GLY A 120 -16.25 -2.80 -0.17
C GLY A 120 -15.43 -3.99 -0.68
N VAL A 121 -14.60 -4.63 0.15
CA VAL A 121 -13.92 -5.90 -0.20
C VAL A 121 -14.90 -7.03 -0.54
N ILE A 122 -16.13 -6.98 -0.01
CA ILE A 122 -17.25 -7.81 -0.44
C ILE A 122 -18.36 -6.87 -0.94
N PRO A 123 -18.40 -6.52 -2.24
CA PRO A 123 -19.22 -5.42 -2.76
C PRO A 123 -20.71 -5.51 -2.38
N HIS A 124 -21.30 -6.70 -2.44
CA HIS A 124 -22.70 -6.92 -2.09
C HIS A 124 -23.01 -6.77 -0.58
N LYS A 125 -21.99 -6.68 0.28
CA LYS A 125 -22.09 -6.42 1.73
C LYS A 125 -21.58 -5.02 2.14
N GLN A 126 -21.25 -4.18 1.17
CA GLN A 126 -20.67 -2.85 1.43
C GLN A 126 -21.62 -1.96 2.22
N LYS A 127 -22.91 -1.99 1.88
CA LYS A 127 -23.97 -1.18 2.51
C LYS A 127 -24.47 -1.83 3.81
N TYR A 128 -25.01 -1.01 4.71
CA TYR A 128 -25.72 -1.41 5.93
C TYR A 128 -27.22 -1.45 5.67
#